data_AF-E0VQC9-F1
#
_entry.id   AF-E0VQC9-F1
#
_cell.length_a   1.000
_cell.length_b   1.000
_cell.length_c   1.000
_cell.angle_alpha   90.00
_cell.angle_beta   90.00
_cell.angle_gamma   90.00
#
_symmetry.space_group_name_H-M   'P 1'
#
loop_
_entity.id
_entity.type
_entity.pdbx_description
1 polymer ?
#
loop_
_entity_poly.entity_id
_entity_poly.type
_entity_poly.pdbx_seq_one_letter_code
_entity_poly.pdbx_strand_id
1 'polypeptide(L)'
;MLHRIQKLSPQTDNLPKIVTPENIDSGIKTLTLILERLQKEKQAQSIASQRTVWHYCDLNGGQASFLCPNGTIFSQVALTCDWWFNVKCSSTSQLYVLNERLYKYILPFSPSFPEDFSGPVVDRYLTAKFKEMEKKNKNKALPSTTLKPEFISDEQKDH
;
A
#
# COMPACT_ATOMS: atom_id res chain seq x y z
N MET A 1 40.89 -49.28 23.76
CA MET A 1 41.20 -48.40 22.60
C MET A 1 41.49 -47.01 23.14
N LEU A 2 42.76 -46.61 23.25
CA LEU A 2 43.16 -45.25 23.61
C LEU A 2 43.47 -44.51 22.31
N HIS A 3 42.65 -43.51 21.97
CA HIS A 3 42.86 -42.66 20.80
C HIS A 3 44.06 -41.73 21.03
N ARG A 4 45.05 -41.85 20.16
CA ARG A 4 46.29 -41.07 20.11
C ARG A 4 45.95 -39.63 19.66
N ILE A 5 46.04 -38.67 20.58
CA ILE A 5 45.96 -37.24 20.23
C ILE A 5 47.25 -36.87 19.48
N GLN A 6 47.12 -36.54 18.20
CA GLN A 6 48.21 -36.03 17.38
C GLN A 6 48.48 -34.58 17.80
N LYS A 7 49.62 -34.32 18.46
CA LYS A 7 50.05 -32.96 18.81
C LYS A 7 50.25 -32.15 17.53
N LEU A 8 49.46 -31.09 17.37
CA LEU A 8 49.69 -30.06 16.35
C LEU A 8 51.03 -29.36 16.65
N SER A 9 51.85 -29.21 15.60
CA SER A 9 53.12 -28.48 15.63
C SER A 9 52.90 -27.02 16.05
N PRO A 10 53.82 -26.39 16.81
CA PRO A 10 53.75 -24.97 17.07
C PRO A 10 53.98 -24.20 15.76
N GLN A 11 52.93 -23.55 15.25
CA GLN A 11 53.06 -22.51 14.23
C GLN A 11 53.86 -21.36 14.85
N THR A 12 55.00 -21.02 14.25
CA THR A 12 55.72 -19.80 14.63
C THR A 12 54.95 -18.63 14.03
N ASP A 13 54.20 -17.92 14.88
CA ASP A 13 53.60 -16.62 14.56
C ASP A 13 54.74 -15.64 14.26
N ASN A 14 55.16 -15.59 12.99
CA ASN A 14 56.12 -14.61 12.52
C ASN A 14 55.39 -13.30 12.22
N LEU A 15 55.04 -12.59 13.29
CA LEU A 15 54.61 -11.20 13.18
C LEU A 15 55.84 -10.34 12.81
N PRO A 16 55.74 -9.43 11.82
CA PRO A 16 56.87 -8.60 11.40
C PRO A 16 57.39 -7.76 12.56
N LYS A 17 58.68 -7.90 12.86
CA LYS A 17 59.35 -7.24 14.00
C LYS A 17 59.56 -5.74 13.80
N ILE A 18 59.33 -5.22 12.59
CA ILE A 18 59.53 -3.82 12.23
C ILE A 18 58.26 -3.31 11.57
N VAL A 19 57.66 -2.32 12.21
CA VAL A 19 56.48 -1.62 11.70
C VAL A 19 56.96 -0.49 10.79
N THR A 20 56.68 -0.56 9.49
CA THR A 20 57.00 0.50 8.52
C THR A 20 55.85 1.50 8.41
N PRO A 21 56.10 2.77 8.04
CA PRO A 21 55.05 3.78 7.85
C PRO A 21 53.97 3.34 6.86
N GLU A 22 54.35 2.56 5.84
CA GLU A 22 53.47 2.01 4.82
C GLU A 22 52.54 0.90 5.35
N ASN A 23 53.04 0.07 6.27
CA ASN A 23 52.25 -0.97 6.92
C ASN A 23 51.24 -0.36 7.90
N ILE A 24 51.63 0.73 8.57
CA ILE A 24 50.73 1.49 9.44
C ILE A 24 49.65 2.17 8.60
N ASP A 25 50.03 2.87 7.52
CA ASP A 25 49.07 3.59 6.66
C ASP A 25 48.07 2.63 5.99
N SER A 26 48.53 1.45 5.54
CA SER A 26 47.67 0.40 5.00
C SER A 26 46.72 -0.18 6.06
N GLY A 27 47.22 -0.37 7.29
CA GLY A 27 46.42 -0.78 8.43
C GLY A 27 45.36 0.26 8.79
N ILE A 28 45.73 1.53 8.85
CA ILE A 28 44.83 2.66 9.12
C ILE A 28 43.77 2.75 8.02
N LYS A 29 44.14 2.71 6.73
CA LYS A 29 43.18 2.71 5.61
C LYS A 29 42.18 1.56 5.71
N THR A 30 42.66 0.37 6.04
CA THR A 30 41.80 -0.81 6.20
C THR A 30 40.84 -0.62 7.37
N LEU A 31 41.33 -0.14 8.52
CA LEU A 31 40.51 0.13 9.69
C LEU A 31 39.48 1.25 9.42
N THR A 32 39.86 2.30 8.69
CA THR A 32 38.94 3.37 8.28
C THR A 32 37.84 2.84 7.36
N LEU A 33 38.18 2.02 6.36
CA LEU A 33 37.18 1.39 5.48
C LEU A 33 36.24 0.46 6.26
N ILE A 34 36.74 -0.29 7.24
CA ILE A 34 35.93 -1.14 8.11
C ILE A 34 35.01 -0.25 8.96
N LEU A 35 35.54 0.81 9.59
CA LEU A 35 34.77 1.74 10.41
C LEU A 35 33.69 2.47 9.59
N GLU A 36 33.99 2.91 8.37
CA GLU A 36 33.04 3.53 7.45
C GLU A 36 31.91 2.55 7.08
N ARG A 37 32.26 1.28 6.85
CA ARG A 37 31.28 0.23 6.53
C ARG A 37 30.38 -0.10 7.72
N LEU A 38 30.96 -0.19 8.92
CA LEU A 38 30.22 -0.37 10.17
C LEU A 38 29.34 0.85 10.51
N GLN A 39 29.81 2.07 10.23
CA GLN A 39 28.99 3.28 10.38
C GLN A 39 27.83 3.31 9.38
N LYS A 40 28.05 2.87 8.14
CA LYS A 40 27.00 2.74 7.11
C LYS A 40 25.91 1.75 7.52
N GLU A 41 26.29 0.65 8.16
CA GLU A 41 25.35 -0.30 8.76
C GLU A 41 24.55 0.33 9.91
N LYS A 42 25.21 1.10 10.79
CA LYS A 42 24.54 1.81 11.90
C LYS A 42 23.57 2.89 11.42
N GLN A 43 23.87 3.55 10.30
CA GLN A 43 23.01 4.58 9.72
C GLN A 43 21.71 3.99 9.16
N ALA A 44 21.75 2.76 8.62
CA ALA A 44 20.55 2.03 8.21
C ALA A 44 19.59 1.81 9.40
N GLN A 45 20.14 1.64 10.62
CA GLN A 45 19.37 1.43 11.83
C GLN A 45 18.72 2.72 12.38
N SER A 46 19.38 3.88 12.23
CA SER A 46 18.80 5.19 12.56
C SER A 46 17.65 5.56 11.61
N ILE A 47 17.80 5.29 10.31
CA ILE A 47 16.75 5.57 9.31
C ILE A 47 15.55 4.64 9.49
N ALA A 48 15.76 3.42 10.00
CA ALA A 48 14.69 2.49 10.34
C ALA A 48 13.72 3.10 11.37
N SER A 49 14.20 3.93 12.30
CA SER A 49 13.36 4.53 13.35
C SER A 49 12.25 5.44 12.84
N GLN A 50 12.42 6.08 11.68
CA GLN A 50 11.41 6.94 11.07
C GLN A 50 10.44 6.16 10.14
N ARG A 51 10.70 4.86 9.95
CA ARG A 51 9.99 3.94 9.04
C ARG A 51 9.43 2.70 9.73
N THR A 52 9.50 2.66 11.05
CA THR A 52 8.71 1.74 11.87
C THR A 52 7.23 2.08 11.82
N VAL A 53 6.89 3.34 11.52
CA VAL A 53 5.52 3.79 11.31
C VAL A 53 5.19 3.73 9.83
N TRP A 54 4.04 3.15 9.49
CA TRP A 54 3.47 3.21 8.15
C TRP A 54 2.07 3.81 8.19
N HIS A 55 1.67 4.39 7.07
CA HIS A 55 0.40 5.08 6.93
C HIS A 55 -0.49 4.33 5.96
N TYR A 56 -1.75 4.19 6.35
CA TYR A 56 -2.82 3.62 5.56
C TYR A 56 -3.81 4.73 5.22
N CYS A 57 -4.17 4.88 3.96
CA CYS A 57 -5.20 5.80 3.51
C CYS A 57 -6.39 5.00 2.98
N ASP A 58 -7.56 5.19 3.56
CA ASP A 58 -8.81 4.60 3.09
C ASP A 58 -9.36 5.32 1.85
N LEU A 59 -10.26 4.66 1.12
CA LEU A 59 -10.96 5.19 -0.05
C LEU A 59 -11.76 6.48 0.26
N ASN A 60 -12.23 6.62 1.50
CA ASN A 60 -12.95 7.81 1.98
C ASN A 60 -12.02 8.96 2.39
N GLY A 61 -10.70 8.82 2.18
CA GLY A 61 -9.70 9.81 2.58
C GLY A 61 -9.30 9.77 4.06
N GLY A 62 -9.75 8.76 4.81
CA GLY A 62 -9.32 8.54 6.19
C GLY A 62 -7.86 8.09 6.26
N GLN A 63 -7.07 8.64 7.18
CA GLN A 63 -5.68 8.24 7.40
C GLN A 63 -5.52 7.54 8.76
N ALA A 64 -4.90 6.37 8.76
CA ALA A 64 -4.47 5.66 9.95
C ALA A 64 -2.95 5.46 9.94
N SER A 65 -2.33 5.42 11.12
CA SER A 65 -0.90 5.17 11.27
C SER A 65 -0.68 3.97 12.17
N PHE A 66 0.19 3.06 11.75
CA PHE A 66 0.45 1.80 12.44
C PHE A 66 1.94 1.62 12.68
N LEU A 67 2.28 1.03 13.83
CA LEU A 67 3.65 0.65 14.15
C LEU A 67 3.94 -0.77 13.69
N CYS A 68 5.08 -0.96 13.04
CA CYS A 68 5.66 -2.28 12.80
C CYS A 68 6.23 -2.85 14.12
N PRO A 69 6.22 -4.20 14.28
CA PRO A 69 6.86 -4.86 15.41
C PRO A 69 8.36 -4.56 15.52
N ASN A 70 8.92 -4.76 16.73
CA ASN A 70 10.33 -4.49 17.03
C ASN A 70 11.28 -5.18 16.03
N GLY A 71 12.16 -4.37 15.42
CA GLY A 71 13.16 -4.85 14.46
C GLY A 71 12.67 -4.95 13.01
N THR A 72 11.44 -4.58 12.72
CA THR A 72 10.88 -4.56 11.35
C THR A 72 10.55 -3.15 10.89
N ILE A 73 10.55 -2.94 9.57
CA ILE A 73 10.16 -1.70 8.91
C ILE A 73 9.24 -1.99 7.73
N PHE A 74 8.42 -1.02 7.36
CA PHE A 74 7.46 -1.21 6.28
C PHE A 74 8.15 -1.36 4.92
N SER A 75 7.86 -2.46 4.25
CA SER A 75 8.32 -2.77 2.91
C SER A 75 7.27 -2.36 1.89
N GLN A 76 7.54 -1.29 1.14
CA GLN A 76 6.66 -0.80 0.07
C GLN A 76 6.46 -1.82 -1.07
N VAL A 77 7.41 -2.76 -1.25
CA VAL A 77 7.29 -3.84 -2.24
C VAL A 77 6.31 -4.92 -1.79
N ALA A 78 6.43 -5.33 -0.53
CA ALA A 78 5.63 -6.42 0.03
C ALA A 78 4.32 -5.93 0.67
N LEU A 79 4.15 -4.61 0.82
CA LEU A 79 3.02 -3.95 1.49
C LEU A 79 2.80 -4.47 2.93
N THR A 80 3.88 -4.88 3.59
CA THR A 80 3.90 -5.42 4.95
C THR A 80 5.21 -5.07 5.66
N CYS A 81 5.29 -5.30 6.97
CA CYS A 81 6.52 -5.12 7.74
C CYS A 81 7.49 -6.28 7.46
N ASP A 82 8.75 -5.95 7.14
CA ASP A 82 9.84 -6.90 6.92
C ASP A 82 11.07 -6.44 7.70
N TRP A 83 12.07 -7.30 7.82
CA TRP A 83 13.31 -6.99 8.52
C TRP A 83 14.07 -5.83 7.86
N TRP A 84 14.67 -4.97 8.67
CA TRP A 84 15.35 -3.76 8.21
C TRP A 84 16.47 -3.98 7.19
N PHE A 85 17.12 -5.15 7.21
CA PHE A 85 18.16 -5.50 6.23
C PHE A 85 17.61 -5.94 4.86
N ASN A 86 16.34 -6.36 4.79
CA ASN A 86 15.68 -6.74 3.54
C ASN A 86 15.13 -5.52 2.78
N VAL A 87 14.85 -4.43 3.49
CA VAL A 87 14.20 -3.24 2.93
C VAL A 87 15.23 -2.19 2.50
N LYS A 88 15.24 -1.86 1.21
CA LYS A 88 16.10 -0.79 0.66
C LYS A 88 15.44 0.58 0.81
N CYS A 89 15.79 1.27 1.89
CA CYS A 89 15.25 2.59 2.24
C CYS A 89 15.47 3.68 1.16
N SER A 90 16.52 3.59 0.35
CA SER A 90 16.82 4.58 -0.70
C SER A 90 15.88 4.52 -1.90
N SER A 91 15.32 3.35 -2.20
CA SER A 91 14.42 3.13 -3.35
C SER A 91 12.94 3.16 -2.98
N THR A 92 12.59 3.25 -1.70
CA THR A 92 11.19 3.17 -1.23
C THR A 92 10.27 4.20 -1.87
N SER A 93 10.73 5.45 -2.06
CA SER A 93 9.91 6.52 -2.66
C SER A 93 9.49 6.24 -4.11
N GLN A 94 10.33 5.53 -4.87
CA GLN A 94 10.04 5.17 -6.26
C GLN A 94 8.97 4.06 -6.34
N LEU A 95 8.77 3.32 -5.24
CA LEU A 95 7.84 2.21 -5.17
C LEU A 95 6.42 2.62 -4.79
N TYR A 96 6.15 3.92 -4.55
CA TYR A 96 4.78 4.41 -4.33
C TYR A 96 3.86 4.15 -5.51
N VAL A 97 4.39 3.96 -6.72
CA VAL A 97 3.61 3.51 -7.89
C VAL A 97 2.91 2.17 -7.64
N LEU A 98 3.40 1.34 -6.72
CA LEU A 98 2.73 0.09 -6.34
C LEU A 98 1.42 0.34 -5.58
N ASN A 99 1.24 1.52 -4.97
CA ASN A 99 0.00 1.90 -4.32
C ASN A 99 -1.17 2.02 -5.30
N GLU A 100 -0.92 2.32 -6.58
CA GLU A 100 -1.96 2.34 -7.64
C GLU A 100 -2.64 0.97 -7.83
N ARG A 101 -2.00 -0.10 -7.37
CA ARG A 101 -2.58 -1.45 -7.40
C ARG A 101 -3.44 -1.74 -6.17
N LEU A 102 -3.31 -0.94 -5.11
CA LEU A 102 -4.22 -1.02 -3.96
C LEU A 102 -5.62 -0.68 -4.47
N TYR A 103 -6.61 -1.43 -3.99
CA TYR A 103 -8.03 -1.24 -4.34
C TYR A 103 -8.46 -1.53 -5.79
N LYS A 104 -7.54 -1.87 -6.71
CA LYS A 104 -7.89 -2.25 -8.10
C LYS A 104 -8.94 -3.37 -8.19
N TYR A 105 -8.98 -4.26 -7.21
CA TYR A 105 -9.91 -5.38 -7.13
C TYR A 105 -10.99 -5.23 -6.04
N ILE A 106 -10.95 -4.14 -5.27
CA ILE A 106 -11.89 -3.85 -4.17
C ILE A 106 -12.90 -2.80 -4.62
N LEU A 107 -12.49 -1.88 -5.49
CA LEU A 107 -13.42 -1.03 -6.22
C LEU A 107 -14.11 -1.88 -7.28
N PRO A 108 -15.45 -2.01 -7.25
CA PRO A 108 -16.15 -2.67 -8.34
C PRO A 108 -15.78 -1.98 -9.66
N PHE A 109 -15.47 -2.78 -10.68
CA PHE A 109 -15.17 -2.32 -12.05
C PHE A 109 -16.33 -1.54 -12.71
N SER A 110 -17.44 -1.40 -12.00
CA SER A 110 -18.60 -0.59 -12.36
C SER A 110 -18.78 0.51 -11.30
N PRO A 111 -18.82 1.79 -11.67
CA PRO A 111 -19.26 2.82 -10.74
C PRO A 111 -20.66 2.44 -10.25
N SER A 112 -20.78 2.09 -8.97
CA SER A 112 -22.06 2.18 -8.27
C SER A 112 -22.41 3.66 -8.31
N PHE A 113 -23.41 3.98 -9.13
CA PHE A 113 -23.90 5.35 -9.24
C PHE A 113 -24.16 5.93 -7.84
N PRO A 114 -23.79 7.21 -7.59
CA PRO A 114 -24.04 7.87 -6.31
C PRO A 114 -25.53 7.84 -5.95
N GLU A 115 -25.86 7.80 -4.66
CA GLU A 115 -27.21 7.75 -4.08
C GLU A 115 -28.13 8.96 -4.39
N ASP A 116 -27.81 9.77 -5.39
CA ASP A 116 -28.60 10.94 -5.80
C ASP A 116 -29.23 10.77 -7.19
N PHE A 117 -29.76 9.58 -7.49
CA PHE A 117 -30.71 9.46 -8.61
C PHE A 117 -32.05 10.14 -8.34
N SER A 118 -32.27 10.64 -7.13
CA SER A 118 -33.36 11.53 -6.78
C SER A 118 -32.86 12.96 -6.70
N GLY A 119 -33.37 13.82 -7.58
CA GLY A 119 -33.04 15.25 -7.57
C GLY A 119 -33.64 15.98 -8.77
N PRO A 120 -33.78 17.32 -8.68
CA PRO A 120 -34.51 18.12 -9.66
C PRO A 120 -33.92 18.07 -11.09
N VAL A 121 -32.65 17.66 -11.23
CA VAL A 121 -32.01 17.46 -12.54
C VAL A 121 -32.45 16.14 -13.17
N VAL A 122 -32.52 15.06 -12.40
CA VAL A 122 -32.95 13.74 -12.88
C VAL A 122 -34.45 13.77 -13.20
N ASP A 123 -35.26 14.43 -12.38
CA ASP A 123 -36.70 14.60 -12.61
C ASP A 123 -36.99 15.33 -13.93
N ARG A 124 -36.21 16.38 -14.23
CA ARG A 124 -36.30 17.10 -15.51
C ARG A 124 -35.93 16.20 -16.68
N TYR A 125 -34.88 15.39 -16.54
CA TYR A 125 -34.45 14.47 -17.59
C TYR A 125 -35.48 13.37 -17.85
N LEU A 126 -36.00 12.73 -16.80
CA LEU A 126 -37.06 11.72 -16.90
C LEU A 126 -38.31 12.30 -17.55
N THR A 127 -38.75 13.48 -17.10
CA THR A 127 -39.91 14.19 -17.68
C THR A 127 -39.69 14.49 -19.16
N ALA A 128 -38.49 14.92 -19.55
CA ALA A 128 -38.16 15.17 -20.96
C ALA A 128 -38.20 13.87 -21.79
N LYS A 129 -37.71 12.76 -21.24
CA LYS A 129 -37.70 11.46 -21.91
C LYS A 129 -39.09 10.83 -22.01
N PHE A 130 -39.94 10.94 -20.99
CA PHE A 130 -41.34 10.52 -21.06
C PHE A 130 -42.10 11.27 -22.14
N LYS A 131 -41.96 12.60 -22.23
CA LYS A 131 -42.56 13.40 -23.31
C LYS A 131 -42.03 13.03 -24.69
N GLU A 132 -40.74 12.67 -24.79
CA GLU A 132 -40.15 12.16 -26.04
C GLU A 132 -40.79 10.83 -26.46
N MET A 133 -40.98 9.90 -25.51
CA MET A 133 -41.63 8.61 -25.75
C MET A 133 -43.12 8.76 -26.09
N GLU A 134 -43.85 9.65 -25.40
CA GLU A 134 -45.26 9.94 -25.71
C GLU A 134 -45.42 10.52 -27.13
N LYS A 135 -44.52 11.40 -27.58
CA LYS A 135 -44.52 11.91 -28.96
C LYS A 135 -44.24 10.80 -29.97
N LYS A 136 -43.30 9.89 -29.67
CA LYS A 136 -43.04 8.72 -30.51
C LYS A 136 -44.23 7.75 -30.56
N ASN A 137 -44.96 7.59 -29.45
CA ASN A 137 -46.17 6.75 -29.40
C ASN A 137 -47.40 7.40 -30.08
N LYS A 138 -47.54 8.73 -30.05
CA LYS A 138 -48.62 9.43 -30.76
C LYS A 138 -48.51 9.34 -32.29
N ASN A 139 -47.31 9.11 -32.81
CA ASN A 139 -47.10 8.82 -34.24
C ASN A 139 -47.44 7.37 -34.63
N LYS A 140 -47.94 6.54 -33.70
CA LYS A 140 -48.22 5.11 -33.89
C LYS A 140 -49.63 4.64 -33.52
N ALA A 141 -50.61 5.52 -33.28
CA ALA A 141 -52.00 5.11 -32.97
C ALA A 141 -52.62 4.34 -34.17
N LEU A 142 -53.31 3.19 -34.05
CA LEU A 142 -54.47 2.79 -33.20
C LEU A 142 -54.79 1.26 -33.45
N PRO A 143 -55.67 0.46 -32.74
CA PRO A 143 -56.59 0.72 -31.61
C PRO A 143 -56.46 -0.13 -30.31
N SER A 144 -57.14 0.43 -29.29
CA SER A 144 -57.61 -0.02 -27.96
C SER A 144 -57.71 -1.52 -27.61
N THR A 145 -57.39 -1.84 -26.34
CA THR A 145 -58.34 -2.51 -25.44
C THR A 145 -58.10 -2.07 -23.99
N THR A 146 -59.20 -1.66 -23.39
CA THR A 146 -59.42 -1.12 -22.05
C THR A 146 -59.07 -2.12 -20.94
N LEU A 147 -58.23 -1.72 -19.98
CA LEU A 147 -58.26 -2.23 -18.61
C LEU A 147 -58.21 -1.03 -17.66
N LYS A 148 -59.34 -0.77 -17.00
CA LYS A 148 -59.50 0.22 -15.92
C LYS A 148 -58.78 -0.28 -14.67
N PRO A 149 -58.11 0.58 -13.90
CA PRO A 149 -57.88 0.34 -12.48
C PRO A 149 -59.10 0.81 -11.68
N GLU A 150 -59.74 -0.09 -10.96
CA GLU A 150 -60.71 0.22 -9.91
C GLU A 150 -60.01 0.89 -8.71
N PHE A 151 -60.62 1.98 -8.26
CA PHE A 151 -60.74 2.50 -6.90
C PHE A 151 -60.01 1.76 -5.76
N ILE A 152 -59.20 2.50 -5.00
CA ILE A 152 -59.34 2.57 -3.54
C ILE A 152 -59.35 4.06 -3.16
N SER A 153 -60.49 4.49 -2.64
CA SER A 153 -60.78 5.81 -2.09
C SER A 153 -60.16 6.00 -0.71
N ASP A 154 -59.77 7.24 -0.43
CA ASP A 154 -59.46 7.80 0.88
C ASP A 154 -60.52 7.45 1.95
N GLU A 155 -60.10 7.22 3.20
CA GLU A 155 -60.79 7.84 4.33
C GLU A 155 -59.87 8.00 5.55
N GLN A 156 -59.99 9.17 6.16
CA GLN A 156 -59.25 9.70 7.28
C GLN A 156 -60.15 9.70 8.52
N LYS A 157 -59.75 9.11 9.67
CA LYS A 157 -60.16 9.61 11.00
C LYS A 157 -59.53 8.91 12.21
N ASP A 158 -59.43 9.74 13.25
CA ASP A 158 -58.93 9.59 14.62
C ASP A 158 -59.36 8.36 15.43
N HIS A 159 -58.42 7.86 16.26
CA HIS A 159 -58.63 7.64 17.70
C HIS A 159 -57.31 7.70 18.47
#